data_AF-A0A382DY26-F1
#
_entry.id   AF-A0A382DY26-F1
#
_cell.length_a   1.000
_cell.length_b   1.000
_cell.length_c   1.000
_cell.angle_alpha   90.00
_cell.angle_beta   90.00
_cell.angle_gamma   90.00
#
_symmetry.space_group_name_H-M   'P 1'
#
loop_
_entity.id
_entity.type
_entity.pdbx_description
1 polymer ?
#
loop_
_entity_poly.entity_id
_entity_poly.type
_entity_poly.pdbx_seq_one_letter_code
_entity_poly.pdbx_strand_id
1 'polypeptide(L)'
;MKPMICIGSAQEENTKDNPFTTEERKTMIKTVMNNLGCDYEMYEITDIHNNDKYVSYLEKLVPEFDTVYSGNSLVQRLFKAAGYRVVEPKVINREVWEGAAIRQAMTEGDDWETAVPSQIVDLIHDLNGIEKLQNLA
;
A
#
# COMPACT_ATOMS: atom_id res chain seq x y z
N MET A 1 -8.96 -4.14 19.32
CA MET A 1 -7.64 -3.74 18.82
C MET A 1 -7.81 -3.24 17.41
N LYS A 2 -7.31 -2.05 17.07
CA LYS A 2 -7.46 -1.46 15.75
C LYS A 2 -6.30 -1.94 14.86
N PRO A 3 -6.54 -2.38 13.61
CA PRO A 3 -5.46 -2.65 12.67
C PRO A 3 -4.67 -1.37 12.38
N MET A 4 -3.35 -1.51 12.32
CA MET A 4 -2.46 -0.44 11.87
C MET A 4 -2.11 -0.67 10.41
N ILE A 5 -2.37 0.33 9.57
CA ILE A 5 -2.08 0.31 8.15
C ILE A 5 -0.86 1.20 7.91
N CYS A 6 0.27 0.56 7.59
CA CYS A 6 1.49 1.25 7.22
C CYS A 6 1.52 1.51 5.71
N ILE A 7 1.55 2.78 5.31
CA ILE A 7 1.79 3.19 3.93
C ILE A 7 3.30 3.21 3.72
N GLY A 8 3.83 2.17 3.09
CA GLY A 8 5.25 2.05 2.74
C GLY A 8 5.64 2.97 1.58
N SER A 9 6.94 3.19 1.41
CA SER A 9 7.49 4.11 0.41
C SER A 9 6.80 5.48 0.45
N ALA A 10 6.58 6.01 1.65
CA ALA A 10 5.85 7.25 1.87
C ALA A 10 6.56 8.49 1.29
N GLN A 11 7.84 8.38 0.96
CA GLN A 11 8.61 9.42 0.27
C GLN A 11 8.50 9.34 -1.27
N GLU A 12 7.99 8.23 -1.81
CA GLU A 12 7.91 8.01 -3.26
C GLU A 12 6.57 8.51 -3.79
N GLU A 13 6.64 9.31 -4.85
CA GLU A 13 5.49 9.87 -5.56
C GLU A 13 5.88 10.23 -7.00
N ASN A 14 4.91 10.32 -7.90
CA ASN A 14 5.11 10.71 -9.30
C ASN A 14 6.17 9.85 -10.03
N THR A 15 6.17 8.54 -9.79
CA THR A 15 6.99 7.55 -10.53
C THR A 15 6.12 6.46 -11.14
N LYS A 16 6.64 5.69 -12.11
CA LYS A 16 5.91 4.56 -12.70
C LYS A 16 5.43 3.56 -11.65
N ASP A 17 6.21 3.36 -10.59
CA ASP A 17 5.89 2.41 -9.53
C ASP A 17 5.09 3.01 -8.38
N ASN A 18 5.23 4.33 -8.16
CA ASN A 18 4.51 5.09 -7.14
C ASN A 18 3.89 6.35 -7.79
N PRO A 19 2.81 6.20 -8.58
CA PRO A 19 2.23 7.33 -9.32
C PRO A 19 1.46 8.30 -8.42
N PHE A 20 0.99 7.84 -7.27
CA PHE A 20 0.17 8.62 -6.34
C PHE A 20 1.01 9.12 -5.17
N THR A 21 0.71 10.33 -4.71
CA THR A 21 1.32 10.90 -3.51
C THR A 21 0.89 10.14 -2.26
N THR A 22 1.58 10.35 -1.15
CA THR A 22 1.19 9.75 0.14
C THR A 22 -0.19 10.22 0.59
N GLU A 23 -0.53 11.50 0.40
CA GLU A 23 -1.86 12.03 0.74
C GLU A 23 -2.98 11.45 -0.12
N GLU A 24 -2.71 11.21 -1.41
CA GLU A 24 -3.65 10.53 -2.30
C GLU A 24 -3.90 9.09 -1.85
N ARG A 25 -2.83 8.34 -1.53
CA ARG A 25 -2.93 6.98 -0.99
C ARG A 25 -3.69 6.93 0.34
N LYS A 26 -3.43 7.87 1.25
CA LYS A 26 -4.16 8.03 2.51
C LYS A 26 -5.65 8.25 2.26
N THR A 27 -5.98 9.11 1.30
CA THR A 27 -7.37 9.41 0.90
C THR A 27 -8.07 8.18 0.35
N MET A 28 -7.41 7.42 -0.54
CA MET A 28 -7.94 6.17 -1.08
C MET A 28 -8.24 5.15 0.03
N ILE A 29 -7.27 4.87 0.90
CA ILE A 29 -7.45 3.92 2.01
C ILE A 29 -8.55 4.39 2.96
N LYS A 30 -8.55 5.68 3.34
CA LYS A 30 -9.58 6.25 4.22
C LYS A 30 -10.97 6.11 3.65
N THR A 31 -11.14 6.34 2.35
CA THR A 31 -12.43 6.20 1.66
C THR A 31 -12.93 4.76 1.74
N VAL A 32 -12.06 3.78 1.48
CA VAL A 32 -12.41 2.36 1.59
C VAL A 32 -12.76 1.96 3.02
N MET A 33 -11.92 2.34 3.99
CA MET A 33 -12.12 1.96 5.39
C MET A 33 -13.38 2.57 6.00
N ASN A 34 -13.69 3.83 5.67
CA ASN A 34 -14.94 4.47 6.08
C ASN A 34 -16.16 3.76 5.51
N ASN A 35 -16.13 3.36 4.24
CA ASN A 35 -17.23 2.63 3.61
C ASN A 35 -17.43 1.23 4.24
N LEU A 36 -16.36 0.61 4.71
CA LEU A 36 -16.44 -0.67 5.44
C LEU A 36 -16.88 -0.51 6.91
N GLY A 37 -16.93 0.72 7.44
CA GLY A 37 -17.22 0.98 8.85
C GLY A 37 -16.15 0.43 9.80
N CYS A 38 -14.90 0.32 9.32
CA CYS A 38 -13.80 -0.27 10.07
C CYS A 38 -12.96 0.83 10.75
N ASP A 39 -12.75 0.70 12.06
CA ASP A 39 -11.75 1.48 12.77
C ASP A 39 -10.33 1.04 12.39
N TYR A 40 -9.41 1.99 12.24
CA TYR A 40 -8.00 1.74 11.94
C TYR A 40 -7.11 2.90 12.41
N GLU A 41 -5.81 2.65 12.43
CA GLU A 41 -4.78 3.68 12.54
C GLU A 41 -3.86 3.60 11.32
N MET A 42 -3.27 4.73 10.93
CA MET A 42 -2.51 4.83 9.68
C MET A 42 -1.19 5.55 9.92
N TYR A 43 -0.11 4.97 9.41
CA TYR A 43 1.25 5.46 9.60
C TYR A 43 2.00 5.47 8.29
N GLU A 44 2.82 6.49 8.10
CA GLU A 44 3.67 6.66 6.92
C GLU A 44 5.06 6.10 7.24
N ILE A 45 5.51 5.15 6.44
CA ILE A 45 6.81 4.51 6.61
C ILE A 45 7.65 4.80 5.38
N THR A 46 8.68 5.63 5.53
CA THR A 46 9.63 5.87 4.44
C THR A 46 10.62 4.72 4.32
N ASP A 47 11.11 4.46 3.11
CA ASP A 47 12.15 3.46 2.92
C ASP A 47 13.46 3.93 3.56
N ILE A 48 14.06 3.05 4.36
CA ILE A 48 15.42 3.22 4.80
C ILE A 48 16.25 2.17 4.07
N HIS A 49 17.26 2.59 3.31
CA HIS A 49 18.14 1.71 2.53
C HIS A 49 19.09 0.87 3.42
N ASN A 50 18.56 0.33 4.53
CA ASN A 50 19.25 -0.45 5.52
C ASN A 50 18.25 -1.42 6.16
N ASN A 51 18.25 -2.67 5.67
CA ASN A 51 17.34 -3.72 6.13
C ASN A 51 17.52 -4.06 7.61
N ASP A 52 18.75 -4.02 8.12
CA ASP A 52 19.05 -4.38 9.52
C ASP A 52 18.41 -3.41 10.53
N LYS A 53 18.17 -2.17 10.09
CA LYS A 53 17.53 -1.14 10.93
C LYS A 53 16.03 -1.02 10.72
N TYR A 54 15.46 -1.67 9.70
CA TYR A 54 14.08 -1.48 9.28
C TYR A 54 13.05 -1.70 10.41
N VAL A 55 13.18 -2.79 11.17
CA VAL A 55 12.27 -3.10 12.28
C VAL A 55 12.35 -2.02 13.36
N SER A 56 13.56 -1.71 13.84
CA SER A 56 13.78 -0.68 14.87
C SER A 56 13.41 0.74 14.43
N TYR A 57 13.39 0.98 13.12
CA TYR A 57 12.93 2.23 12.54
C TYR A 57 11.40 2.31 12.59
N LEU A 58 10.72 1.25 12.15
CA LEU A 58 9.26 1.17 12.18
C LEU A 58 8.72 1.24 13.61
N GLU A 59 9.32 0.55 14.58
CA GLU A 59 8.96 0.59 16.01
C GLU A 59 8.96 2.00 16.62
N LYS A 60 9.73 2.94 16.06
CA LYS A 60 9.76 4.33 16.54
C LYS A 60 8.64 5.19 15.99
N LEU A 61 7.99 4.75 14.91
CA LEU A 61 6.98 5.51 14.18
C LEU A 61 5.56 5.12 14.54
N VAL A 62 5.37 3.92 15.10
CA VAL A 62 4.06 3.36 15.37
C VAL A 62 3.96 2.92 16.85
N PRO A 63 2.75 2.87 17.43
CA PRO A 63 2.52 2.27 18.75
C PRO A 63 2.96 0.81 18.82
N GLU A 64 3.02 0.25 20.03
CA GLU A 64 3.35 -1.17 20.22
C GLU A 64 2.37 -2.10 19.48
N PHE A 65 2.92 -3.21 18.96
CA PHE A 65 2.17 -4.21 18.20
C PHE A 65 2.76 -5.60 18.39
N ASP A 66 1.91 -6.62 18.23
CA ASP A 66 2.30 -8.01 18.50
C ASP A 66 2.40 -8.88 17.23
N THR A 67 1.67 -8.53 16.17
CA THR A 67 1.53 -9.36 14.97
C THR A 67 1.64 -8.53 13.69
N VAL A 68 2.50 -8.99 12.77
CA VAL A 68 2.70 -8.38 11.45
C VAL A 68 2.06 -9.24 10.37
N TYR A 69 1.23 -8.61 9.54
CA TYR A 69 0.64 -9.24 8.36
C TYR A 69 1.38 -8.76 7.10
N SER A 70 2.03 -9.66 6.38
CA SER A 70 2.76 -9.27 5.16
C SER A 70 2.90 -10.42 4.17
N GLY A 71 2.61 -10.14 2.89
CA GLY A 71 2.96 -11.01 1.77
C GLY A 71 4.38 -10.80 1.24
N ASN A 72 5.13 -9.83 1.78
CA ASN A 72 6.49 -9.51 1.32
C ASN A 72 7.53 -10.36 2.07
N SER A 73 8.28 -11.18 1.34
CA SER A 73 9.25 -12.13 1.92
C SER A 73 10.39 -11.46 2.70
N LEU A 74 10.82 -10.25 2.31
CA LEU A 74 11.82 -9.47 3.04
C LEU A 74 11.26 -9.00 4.38
N VAL A 75 10.08 -8.37 4.38
CA VAL A 75 9.40 -7.91 5.60
C VAL A 75 9.17 -9.09 6.55
N GLN A 76 8.67 -10.21 6.04
CA GLN A 76 8.47 -11.41 6.85
C GLN A 76 9.77 -11.88 7.51
N ARG A 77 10.88 -11.92 6.76
CA ARG A 77 12.19 -12.35 7.28
C ARG A 77 12.69 -11.42 8.39
N LEU A 78 12.61 -10.11 8.18
CA LEU A 78 13.10 -9.11 9.12
C LEU A 78 12.33 -9.16 10.44
N PHE A 79 10.99 -9.19 10.38
CA PHE A 79 10.16 -9.25 11.59
C PHE A 79 10.25 -10.58 12.33
N LYS A 80 10.34 -11.71 11.60
CA LYS A 80 10.60 -13.03 12.24
C LYS A 80 11.93 -13.03 12.98
N ALA A 81 12.98 -12.46 12.39
CA ALA A 81 14.30 -12.38 13.03
C ALA A 81 14.30 -11.49 14.29
N ALA A 82 13.44 -10.47 14.32
CA ALA A 82 13.23 -9.61 15.49
C ALA A 82 12.28 -10.21 16.55
N GLY A 83 11.77 -11.43 16.34
CA GLY A 83 10.94 -12.14 17.33
C GLY A 83 9.44 -11.88 17.23
N TYR A 84 8.97 -11.17 16.20
CA TYR A 84 7.55 -10.90 16.00
C TYR A 84 6.80 -12.11 15.45
N ARG A 85 5.52 -12.21 15.81
CA ARG A 85 4.58 -13.10 15.12
C ARG A 85 4.31 -12.52 13.73
N VAL A 86 4.59 -13.31 12.70
CA VAL A 86 4.32 -12.93 11.31
C VAL A 86 3.29 -13.87 10.69
N VAL A 87 2.24 -13.29 10.13
CA VAL A 87 1.17 -14.00 9.41
C VAL A 87 1.25 -13.62 7.94
N GLU A 88 1.32 -14.62 7.07
CA GLU A 88 1.19 -14.41 5.63
C GLU A 88 -0.30 -14.40 5.26
N PRO A 89 -0.84 -13.29 4.73
CA PRO A 89 -2.22 -13.24 4.26
C PRO A 89 -2.40 -14.14 3.04
N LYS A 90 -3.58 -14.77 2.91
CA LYS A 90 -3.94 -15.49 1.68
C LYS A 90 -4.07 -14.49 0.54
N VAL A 91 -3.19 -14.57 -0.45
CA VAL A 91 -3.31 -13.80 -1.68
C VAL A 91 -4.44 -14.38 -2.53
N ILE A 92 -5.30 -13.52 -3.05
CA ILE A 92 -6.44 -13.86 -3.89
C ILE A 92 -6.39 -13.03 -5.16
N ASN A 93 -6.74 -13.63 -6.29
CA ASN A 93 -6.78 -12.99 -7.61
C ASN A 93 -5.51 -12.18 -7.98
N ARG A 94 -4.33 -12.76 -7.71
CA ARG A 94 -3.04 -12.05 -7.78
C ARG A 94 -2.75 -11.43 -9.16
N GLU A 95 -3.17 -12.10 -10.22
CA GLU A 95 -2.94 -11.64 -11.60
C GLU A 95 -3.68 -10.32 -11.91
N VAL A 96 -4.77 -10.03 -11.19
CA VAL A 96 -5.62 -8.86 -11.40
C VAL A 96 -5.45 -7.82 -10.30
N TRP A 97 -5.39 -8.24 -9.03
CA TRP A 97 -5.38 -7.33 -7.87
C TRP A 97 -3.96 -6.93 -7.40
N GLU A 98 -2.97 -7.08 -8.27
CA GLU A 98 -1.61 -6.61 -8.03
C GLU A 98 -1.42 -5.20 -8.60
N GLY A 99 -0.87 -4.29 -7.79
CA GLY A 99 -0.72 -2.88 -8.19
C GLY A 99 0.06 -2.69 -9.49
N ALA A 100 1.03 -3.57 -9.81
CA ALA A 100 1.75 -3.53 -11.08
C ALA A 100 0.83 -3.86 -12.27
N ALA A 101 -0.02 -4.89 -12.15
CA ALA A 101 -0.99 -5.26 -13.18
C ALA A 101 -2.05 -4.15 -13.39
N ILE A 102 -2.54 -3.56 -12.30
CA ILE A 102 -3.49 -2.44 -12.36
C ILE A 102 -2.88 -1.24 -13.09
N ARG A 103 -1.65 -0.82 -12.73
CA ARG A 103 -0.96 0.31 -13.40
C ARG A 103 -0.69 0.02 -14.88
N GLN A 104 -0.35 -1.22 -15.21
CA GLN A 104 -0.16 -1.64 -16.59
C GLN A 104 -1.48 -1.50 -17.38
N ALA A 105 -2.56 -2.09 -16.87
CA ALA A 105 -3.88 -2.01 -17.50
C ALA A 105 -4.35 -0.55 -17.69
N MET A 106 -4.14 0.31 -16.69
CA MET A 106 -4.41 1.76 -16.80
C MET A 106 -3.64 2.44 -17.94
N THR A 107 -2.37 2.05 -18.14
CA THR A 107 -1.51 2.66 -19.17
C THR A 107 -1.84 2.13 -20.56
N GLU A 108 -2.23 0.86 -20.66
CA GLU A 108 -2.58 0.17 -21.91
C GLU A 108 -4.03 0.45 -22.35
N GLY A 109 -4.85 1.05 -21.49
CA GLY A 109 -6.27 1.34 -21.77
C GLY A 109 -7.17 0.12 -21.62
N ASP A 110 -6.75 -0.86 -20.82
CA ASP A 110 -7.50 -2.07 -20.47
C ASP A 110 -8.45 -1.82 -19.27
N ASP A 111 -9.28 -2.81 -18.94
CA ASP A 111 -10.29 -2.76 -17.86
C ASP A 111 -9.66 -2.92 -16.46
N TRP A 112 -9.11 -1.83 -15.92
CA TRP A 112 -8.50 -1.79 -14.59
C TRP A 112 -9.53 -1.46 -13.49
N GLU A 113 -10.66 -0.86 -13.86
CA GLU A 113 -11.68 -0.37 -12.94
C GLU A 113 -12.32 -1.52 -12.15
N THR A 114 -12.41 -2.72 -12.74
CA THR A 114 -12.91 -3.93 -12.06
C THR A 114 -11.94 -4.50 -11.02
N ALA A 115 -10.68 -4.08 -11.03
CA ALA A 115 -9.64 -4.56 -10.11
C ALA A 115 -9.59 -3.79 -8.78
N VAL A 116 -10.33 -2.68 -8.66
CA VAL A 116 -10.37 -1.83 -7.46
C VAL A 116 -11.81 -1.57 -7.01
N PRO A 117 -12.05 -1.16 -5.76
CA PRO A 117 -13.38 -0.72 -5.33
C PRO A 117 -13.86 0.48 -6.15
N SER A 118 -15.17 0.57 -6.44
CA SER A 118 -15.72 1.63 -7.32
C SER A 118 -15.40 3.05 -6.82
N GLN A 119 -15.43 3.30 -5.50
CA GLN A 119 -15.03 4.59 -4.94
C GLN A 119 -13.56 4.98 -5.22
N ILE A 120 -12.68 4.00 -5.49
CA ILE A 120 -11.30 4.25 -5.88
C ILE A 120 -11.20 4.59 -7.37
N VAL A 121 -12.07 4.03 -8.21
CA VAL A 121 -12.18 4.39 -9.62
C VAL A 121 -12.46 5.88 -9.76
N ASP A 122 -13.50 6.36 -9.07
CA ASP A 122 -13.89 7.77 -9.08
C ASP A 122 -12.73 8.69 -8.63
N LEU A 123 -12.07 8.33 -7.52
CA LEU A 123 -10.91 9.07 -7.01
C LEU A 123 -9.75 9.10 -7.99
N ILE A 124 -9.45 8.00 -8.67
CA ILE A 124 -8.36 7.95 -9.64
C ILE A 124 -8.68 8.84 -10.85
N HIS A 125 -9.92 8.89 -11.31
CA HIS A 125 -10.35 9.82 -12.35
C HIS A 125 -10.23 11.28 -11.91
N ASP A 126 -10.71 11.63 -10.71
CA ASP A 126 -10.62 12.98 -10.16
C ASP A 126 -9.18 13.48 -10.01
N LEU A 127 -8.24 12.55 -9.76
CA LEU A 127 -6.81 12.83 -9.64
C LEU A 127 -6.07 12.83 -11.00
N ASN A 128 -6.78 12.65 -12.12
CA ASN A 128 -6.19 12.43 -13.45
C ASN A 128 -5.13 11.32 -13.44
N GLY A 129 -5.38 10.23 -12.70
CA GLY A 129 -4.39 9.19 -12.43
C GLY A 129 -3.88 8.47 -13.69
N ILE A 130 -4.73 8.32 -14.70
CA ILE A 130 -4.33 7.75 -16.00
C ILE A 130 -3.33 8.67 -16.70
N GLU A 131 -3.61 9.97 -16.77
CA GLU A 131 -2.71 10.96 -17.39
C GLU A 131 -1.38 11.04 -16.64
N LYS A 132 -1.40 11.00 -15.30
CA LYS A 132 -0.18 10.91 -14.49
C LYS A 132 0.68 9.71 -14.88
N LEU A 133 0.09 8.53 -15.00
CA LEU A 133 0.81 7.31 -15.38
C LEU A 133 1.35 7.37 -16.80
N GLN A 134 0.56 7.84 -17.76
CA GLN A 134 0.98 7.98 -19.16
C GLN A 134 2.13 8.98 -19.33
N ASN A 135 2.15 10.06 -18.56
CA ASN A 135 3.25 11.04 -18.58
C ASN A 135 4.56 10.50 -17.98
N LEU A 136 4.47 9.41 -17.21
CA LEU A 136 5.62 8.75 -16.60
C LEU A 136 6.13 7.57 -17.43
N ALA A 137 5.35 7.10 -18.42
CA ALA A 137 5.57 5.92 -19.28
C ALA A 137 6.72 6.08 -20.28
#